data_AF-A0A950JJC3-F1
#
_entry.id   AF-A0A950JJC3-F1
#
_cell.length_a   1.000
_cell.length_b   1.000
_cell.length_c   1.000
_cell.angle_alpha   90.00
_cell.angle_beta   90.00
_cell.angle_gamma   90.00
#
_symmetry.space_group_name_H-M   'P 1'
#
loop_
_entity.id
_entity.type
_entity.pdbx_description
1 polymer ?
#
loop_
_entity_poly.entity_id
_entity_poly.type
_entity_poly.pdbx_seq_one_letter_code
_entity_poly.pdbx_strand_id
1 'polypeptide(L)'
;MATIASASEASVEVVGLRADHARPPVPLVVAALLGATLVLLPILFTIAEAATVDFRDAASLLFRPLVGALLLNTISLIVAASLITAIIGTAAAWFVERTDLPGRNVWSVLMAAPLAVPPFITSYAWVSLSNALQDFAGALLV
;
A
#
# COMPACT_ATOMS: atom_id res chain seq x y z
N MET A 1 6.43 -36.80 -48.04
CA MET A 1 7.00 -35.84 -47.06
C MET A 1 6.33 -34.46 -47.23
N ALA A 2 4.99 -34.39 -47.21
CA ALA A 2 4.22 -33.17 -47.47
C ALA A 2 2.83 -33.16 -46.76
N THR A 3 2.69 -33.90 -45.64
CA THR A 3 1.39 -34.12 -44.97
C THR A 3 1.40 -33.72 -43.49
N ILE A 4 2.49 -33.15 -42.97
CA ILE A 4 2.59 -32.75 -41.54
C ILE A 4 2.47 -31.22 -41.36
N ALA A 5 2.47 -30.44 -42.46
CA ALA A 5 2.36 -28.98 -42.39
C ALA A 5 0.92 -28.44 -42.24
N SER A 6 -0.10 -29.25 -42.50
CA SER A 6 -1.51 -28.80 -42.51
C SER A 6 -2.16 -28.72 -41.12
N ALA A 7 -1.53 -29.25 -40.06
CA ALA A 7 -2.12 -29.28 -38.72
C ALA A 7 -1.67 -28.11 -37.81
N SER A 8 -0.75 -27.26 -38.29
CA SER A 8 -0.24 -26.10 -37.52
C SER A 8 -1.01 -24.80 -37.79
N GLU A 9 -1.89 -24.79 -38.80
CA GLU A 9 -2.70 -23.63 -39.21
C GLU A 9 -4.09 -23.60 -38.58
N ALA A 10 -4.38 -24.53 -37.65
CA ALA A 10 -5.48 -24.38 -36.70
C ALA A 10 -5.10 -23.30 -35.69
N SER A 11 -5.13 -22.07 -36.20
CA SER A 11 -5.76 -20.94 -35.55
C SER A 11 -5.58 -20.98 -34.04
N VAL A 12 -4.43 -20.47 -33.57
CA VAL A 12 -4.45 -19.66 -32.36
C VAL A 12 -5.39 -18.51 -32.71
N GLU A 13 -6.68 -18.78 -32.61
CA GLU A 13 -7.72 -17.78 -32.51
C GLU A 13 -7.39 -17.12 -31.18
N VAL A 14 -6.52 -16.10 -31.27
CA VAL A 14 -6.42 -15.07 -30.26
C VAL A 14 -7.85 -14.56 -30.21
N VAL A 15 -8.66 -15.13 -29.31
CA VAL A 15 -9.98 -14.65 -28.97
C VAL A 15 -9.72 -13.25 -28.49
N GLY A 16 -9.78 -12.31 -29.42
CA GLY A 16 -9.74 -10.91 -29.15
C GLY A 16 -10.98 -10.67 -28.33
N LEU A 17 -10.82 -10.69 -27.00
CA LEU A 17 -11.78 -10.13 -26.08
C LEU A 17 -11.83 -8.65 -26.42
N ARG A 18 -12.61 -8.31 -27.45
CA ARG A 18 -13.17 -6.98 -27.61
C ARG A 18 -14.01 -6.79 -26.36
N ALA A 19 -13.39 -6.20 -25.35
CA ALA A 19 -14.12 -5.65 -24.23
C ALA A 19 -15.04 -4.58 -24.83
N ASP A 20 -16.26 -4.97 -25.15
CA ASP A 20 -17.32 -4.03 -25.44
C ASP A 20 -17.37 -3.08 -24.24
N HIS A 21 -17.02 -1.81 -24.47
CA HIS A 21 -17.10 -0.75 -23.47
C HIS A 21 -18.59 -0.41 -23.29
N ALA A 22 -19.36 -1.36 -22.77
CA ALA A 22 -20.72 -1.12 -22.35
C ALA A 22 -20.68 -0.04 -21.27
N ARG A 23 -21.45 1.04 -21.46
CA ARG A 23 -21.52 2.12 -20.48
C ARG A 23 -21.98 1.54 -19.13
N PRO A 24 -21.32 1.86 -18.01
CA PRO A 24 -21.74 1.36 -16.72
C PRO A 24 -23.19 1.78 -16.45
N PRO A 25 -24.05 0.90 -15.91
CA PRO A 25 -25.42 1.25 -15.59
C PRO A 25 -25.42 2.42 -14.60
N VAL A 26 -26.29 3.40 -14.83
CA VAL A 26 -26.39 4.65 -14.05
C VAL A 26 -26.37 4.43 -12.52
N PRO A 27 -27.05 3.41 -11.96
CA PRO A 27 -26.99 3.15 -10.51
C PRO A 27 -25.59 2.86 -9.96
N LEU A 28 -24.74 2.16 -10.73
CA LEU A 28 -23.35 1.90 -10.31
C LEU A 28 -22.52 3.19 -10.30
N VAL A 29 -22.73 4.06 -11.29
CA VAL A 29 -22.07 5.36 -11.33
C VAL A 29 -22.50 6.22 -10.15
N VAL A 30 -23.80 6.24 -9.84
CA VAL A 30 -24.32 6.99 -8.67
C VAL A 30 -23.75 6.43 -7.37
N ALA A 31 -23.73 5.11 -7.18
CA ALA A 31 -23.14 4.48 -6.00
C ALA A 31 -21.64 4.77 -5.86
N ALA A 32 -20.89 4.71 -6.96
CA ALA A 32 -19.46 5.05 -6.98
C ALA A 32 -19.22 6.52 -6.64
N LEU A 33 -20.00 7.45 -7.21
CA LEU A 33 -19.90 8.88 -6.92
C LEU A 33 -20.25 9.21 -5.47
N LEU A 34 -21.29 8.57 -4.93
CA LEU A 34 -21.68 8.72 -3.53
C LEU A 34 -20.58 8.21 -2.60
N GLY A 35 -20.03 7.03 -2.88
CA GLY A 35 -18.91 6.47 -2.12
C GLY A 35 -17.67 7.36 -2.18
N ALA A 36 -17.27 7.80 -3.38
CA ALA A 36 -16.15 8.72 -3.56
C ALA A 36 -16.36 10.04 -2.81
N THR A 37 -17.57 10.61 -2.89
CA THR A 37 -17.91 11.86 -2.19
C THR A 37 -17.84 11.68 -0.67
N LEU A 38 -18.37 10.57 -0.14
CA LEU A 38 -18.33 10.28 1.29
C LEU A 38 -16.89 10.15 1.81
N VAL A 39 -16.00 9.50 1.03
CA VAL A 39 -14.57 9.36 1.36
C VAL A 39 -13.84 10.71 1.30
N LEU A 40 -14.18 11.56 0.32
CA LEU A 40 -13.55 12.87 0.15
C LEU A 40 -14.10 13.93 1.11
N LEU A 41 -15.29 13.74 1.68
CA LEU A 41 -15.95 14.70 2.56
C LEU A 41 -15.06 15.25 3.68
N PRO A 42 -14.33 14.44 4.49
CA PRO A 42 -13.46 14.99 5.53
C PRO A 42 -12.29 15.82 4.97
N ILE A 43 -11.77 15.47 3.79
CA ILE A 43 -10.68 16.21 3.14
C ILE A 43 -11.22 17.55 2.62
N LEU A 44 -12.38 17.53 1.96
CA LEU A 44 -13.06 18.74 1.48
C LEU A 44 -13.39 19.68 2.63
N PHE A 45 -13.91 19.14 3.73
CA PHE A 45 -14.16 19.90 4.95
C PHE A 45 -12.88 20.52 5.51
N THR A 46 -11.81 19.73 5.61
CA THR A 46 -10.51 20.22 6.11
C THR A 46 -9.94 21.33 5.23
N ILE A 47 -10.07 21.21 3.90
CA ILE A 47 -9.63 22.24 2.95
C ILE A 47 -10.49 23.51 3.08
N ALA A 48 -11.82 23.34 3.20
CA ALA A 48 -12.75 24.46 3.38
C ALA A 48 -12.43 25.23 4.66
N GLU A 49 -12.17 24.53 5.76
CA GLU A 49 -11.77 25.13 7.03
C GLU A 49 -10.41 25.81 6.92
N ALA A 50 -9.41 25.15 6.32
CA ALA A 50 -8.08 25.71 6.13
C ALA A 50 -8.09 26.97 5.25
N ALA A 51 -9.02 27.08 4.30
CA ALA A 51 -9.17 28.26 3.44
C ALA A 51 -9.73 29.49 4.18
N THR A 52 -10.27 29.32 5.39
CA THR A 52 -10.71 30.45 6.24
C THR A 52 -9.57 31.09 7.03
N VAL A 53 -8.41 30.43 7.09
CA VAL A 53 -7.24 30.90 7.86
C VAL A 53 -6.44 31.91 7.04
N ASP A 54 -6.07 33.03 7.67
CA ASP A 54 -5.19 34.04 7.07
C ASP A 54 -3.84 33.44 6.66
N PHE A 55 -3.37 33.77 5.45
CA PHE A 55 -2.15 33.19 4.88
C PHE A 55 -0.91 33.38 5.77
N ARG A 56 -0.78 34.53 6.43
CA ARG A 56 0.34 34.83 7.34
C ARG A 56 0.33 33.92 8.56
N ASP A 57 -0.85 33.65 9.11
CA ASP A 57 -1.01 32.78 10.27
C ASP A 57 -0.78 31.32 9.87
N ALA A 58 -1.33 30.89 8.73
CA ALA A 58 -1.06 29.57 8.16
C ALA A 58 0.45 29.35 7.92
N ALA A 59 1.14 30.32 7.31
CA ALA A 59 2.59 30.24 7.10
C ALA A 59 3.36 30.17 8.42
N SER A 60 2.96 30.95 9.43
CA SER A 60 3.61 30.91 10.75
C SER A 60 3.49 29.55 11.43
N LEU A 61 2.39 28.83 11.20
CA LEU A 61 2.15 27.49 11.73
C LEU A 61 2.91 26.42 10.94
N LEU A 62 2.92 26.51 9.61
CA LEU A 62 3.56 25.53 8.72
C LEU A 62 5.08 25.58 8.79
N PHE A 63 5.68 26.78 8.88
CA PHE A 63 7.14 26.94 8.88
C PHE A 63 7.77 26.89 10.27
N ARG A 64 7.12 26.25 11.24
CA ARG A 64 7.71 26.00 12.56
C ARG A 64 8.85 24.99 12.43
N PRO A 65 10.00 25.20 13.11
CA PRO A 65 11.12 24.25 13.09
C PRO A 65 10.70 22.82 13.43
N LEU A 66 9.71 22.68 14.32
CA LEU A 66 9.14 21.39 14.70
C LEU A 66 8.52 20.64 13.51
N VAL A 67 7.78 21.32 12.63
CA VAL A 67 7.16 20.69 11.45
C VAL A 67 8.24 20.15 10.52
N GLY A 68 9.32 20.91 10.32
CA GLY A 68 10.49 20.46 9.55
C GLY A 68 11.15 19.23 10.17
N ALA A 69 11.35 19.21 11.49
CA ALA A 69 11.91 18.06 12.19
C ALA A 69 11.03 16.81 12.06
N LEU A 70 9.71 16.96 12.22
CA LEU A 70 8.75 15.87 12.02
C LEU A 70 8.77 15.35 10.59
N LEU A 71 8.76 16.25 9.60
CA LEU A 71 8.80 15.90 8.19
C LEU A 71 10.06 15.09 7.85
N LEU A 72 11.23 15.52 8.34
CA LEU A 72 12.49 14.80 8.14
C LEU A 72 12.47 13.41 8.80
N ASN A 73 11.92 13.28 10.01
CA ASN A 73 11.78 11.98 10.66
C ASN A 73 10.85 11.06 9.87
N THR A 74 9.69 11.55 9.42
CA THR A 74 8.73 10.78 8.62
C THR A 74 9.34 10.33 7.30
N ILE A 75 10.00 11.23 6.56
CA ILE A 75 10.67 10.88 5.30
C ILE A 75 11.76 9.83 5.55
N SER A 76 12.56 10.00 6.61
CA SER A 76 13.64 9.07 6.95
C SER A 76 13.08 7.68 7.29
N LEU A 77 11.99 7.61 8.06
CA LEU A 77 11.31 6.36 8.38
C LEU A 77 10.71 5.72 7.12
N ILE A 78 10.02 6.48 6.27
CA ILE A 78 9.43 5.95 5.03
C ILE A 78 10.50 5.34 4.14
N VAL A 79 11.61 6.06 3.92
CA VAL A 79 12.70 5.58 3.06
C VAL A 79 13.35 4.33 3.65
N ALA A 80 13.72 4.35 4.94
CA ALA A 80 14.35 3.22 5.59
C ALA A 80 13.43 1.99 5.63
N ALA A 81 12.18 2.16 6.06
CA ALA A 81 11.21 1.07 6.14
C ALA A 81 10.89 0.50 4.76
N SER A 82 10.69 1.34 3.74
CA SER A 82 10.40 0.87 2.38
C SER A 82 11.56 0.07 1.79
N LEU A 83 12.79 0.51 1.98
CA LEU A 83 13.97 -0.22 1.49
C LEU A 83 14.12 -1.57 2.20
N ILE A 84 14.03 -1.58 3.53
CA ILE A 84 14.16 -2.80 4.33
C ILE A 84 13.05 -3.79 3.98
N THR A 85 11.80 -3.34 3.95
CA THR A 85 10.65 -4.20 3.60
C THR A 85 10.68 -4.68 2.16
N ALA A 86 11.12 -3.85 1.21
CA ALA A 86 11.30 -4.28 -0.18
C ALA A 86 12.36 -5.39 -0.30
N ILE A 87 13.51 -5.24 0.38
CA ILE A 87 14.58 -6.25 0.36
C ILE A 87 14.08 -7.54 1.02
N ILE A 88 13.57 -7.47 2.24
CA ILE A 88 13.14 -8.64 3.02
C ILE A 88 11.95 -9.32 2.34
N GLY A 89 10.94 -8.56 1.94
CA GLY A 89 9.73 -9.07 1.29
C GLY A 89 10.02 -9.71 -0.07
N THR A 90 10.88 -9.09 -0.89
CA THR A 90 11.29 -9.68 -2.17
C THR A 90 12.11 -10.94 -1.98
N ALA A 91 13.05 -10.95 -1.01
CA ALA A 91 13.83 -12.14 -0.70
C ALA A 91 12.94 -13.30 -0.21
N ALA A 92 12.00 -13.01 0.71
CA ALA A 92 11.05 -14.00 1.20
C ALA A 92 10.15 -14.54 0.08
N ALA A 93 9.63 -13.67 -0.79
CA ALA A 93 8.84 -14.08 -1.95
C ALA A 93 9.66 -14.96 -2.91
N TRP A 94 10.89 -14.55 -3.22
CA TRP A 94 11.80 -15.34 -4.06
C TRP A 94 12.04 -16.73 -3.48
N PHE A 95 12.31 -16.83 -2.18
CA PHE A 95 12.50 -18.11 -1.52
C PHE A 95 11.26 -18.99 -1.66
N VAL A 96 10.08 -18.50 -1.29
CA VAL A 96 8.84 -19.27 -1.30
C VAL A 96 8.44 -19.74 -2.71
N GLU A 97 8.71 -18.94 -3.75
CA GLU A 97 8.29 -19.23 -5.12
C GLU A 97 9.34 -19.95 -5.98
N ARG A 98 10.63 -19.68 -5.75
CA ARG A 98 11.74 -20.16 -6.61
C ARG A 98 12.56 -21.27 -6.00
N THR A 99 12.32 -21.65 -4.73
CA THR A 99 13.07 -22.73 -4.07
C THR A 99 12.13 -23.80 -3.53
N ASP A 100 12.66 -25.03 -3.37
CA ASP A 100 11.90 -26.18 -2.85
C ASP A 100 11.80 -26.15 -1.31
N LEU A 101 11.24 -25.06 -0.77
CA LEU A 101 11.05 -24.89 0.68
C LEU A 101 10.04 -25.90 1.23
N PRO A 102 10.41 -26.71 2.25
CA PRO A 102 9.46 -27.57 2.92
C PRO A 102 8.40 -26.71 3.61
N GLY A 103 7.13 -27.06 3.40
CA GLY A 103 6.02 -26.35 4.03
C GLY A 103 5.75 -24.95 3.48
N ARG A 104 6.02 -24.67 2.20
CA ARG A 104 5.79 -23.37 1.53
C ARG A 104 4.47 -22.65 1.88
N ASN A 105 3.38 -23.41 2.06
CA ASN A 105 2.08 -22.83 2.43
C ASN A 105 2.11 -22.19 3.82
N VAL A 106 2.81 -22.80 4.78
CA VAL A 106 3.00 -22.22 6.12
C VAL A 106 3.77 -20.92 6.03
N TRP A 107 4.84 -20.87 5.23
CA TRP A 107 5.59 -19.63 5.01
C TRP A 107 4.74 -18.53 4.41
N SER A 108 3.90 -18.83 3.41
CA SER A 108 3.00 -17.84 2.82
C SER A 108 2.00 -17.27 3.84
N VAL A 109 1.46 -18.12 4.71
CA VAL A 109 0.53 -17.69 5.77
C VAL A 109 1.25 -16.86 6.83
N LEU A 110 2.45 -17.28 7.26
CA LEU A 110 3.24 -16.55 8.25
C LEU A 110 3.64 -15.15 7.76
N MET A 111 3.92 -14.98 6.46
CA MET A 111 4.22 -13.67 5.89
C MET A 111 2.99 -12.75 5.85
N ALA A 112 1.79 -13.30 5.71
CA ALA A 112 0.54 -12.53 5.75
C ALA A 112 0.00 -12.31 7.17
N ALA A 113 0.39 -13.15 8.14
CA ALA A 113 -0.11 -13.12 9.51
C ALA A 113 0.00 -11.75 10.21
N PRO A 114 1.08 -10.96 10.03
CA PRO A 114 1.19 -9.64 10.66
C PRO A 114 0.07 -8.67 10.26
N LEU A 115 -0.49 -8.82 9.05
CA LEU A 115 -1.58 -7.95 8.56
C LEU A 115 -2.89 -8.12 9.36
N ALA A 116 -3.04 -9.25 10.05
CA ALA A 116 -4.20 -9.50 10.91
C ALA A 116 -4.08 -8.82 12.29
N VAL A 117 -2.87 -8.42 12.69
CA VAL A 117 -2.63 -7.77 13.98
C VAL A 117 -2.91 -6.26 13.83
N PRO A 118 -3.85 -5.69 14.61
CA PRO A 118 -4.08 -4.26 14.61
C PRO A 118 -2.81 -3.48 15.02
N PRO A 119 -2.51 -2.34 14.37
CA PRO A 119 -1.25 -1.63 14.56
C PRO A 119 -1.01 -1.17 16.01
N PHE A 120 -2.07 -0.80 16.74
CA PHE A 120 -1.94 -0.39 18.14
C PHE A 120 -1.47 -1.55 19.05
N ILE A 121 -1.85 -2.79 18.75
CA ILE A 121 -1.40 -3.97 19.52
C ILE A 121 0.10 -4.16 19.34
N THR A 122 0.57 -4.07 18.08
CA THR A 122 1.99 -4.16 17.75
C THR A 122 2.79 -3.09 18.49
N SER A 123 2.34 -1.82 18.47
CA SER A 123 3.03 -0.74 19.18
C SER A 123 3.12 -0.97 20.70
N TYR A 124 2.03 -1.42 21.34
CA TYR A 124 2.06 -1.69 22.80
C TYR A 124 2.91 -2.90 23.17
N ALA A 125 2.95 -3.93 22.32
CA ALA A 125 3.79 -5.10 22.55
C ALA A 125 5.27 -4.71 22.63
N TRP A 126 5.76 -3.87 21.70
CA TRP A 126 7.15 -3.41 21.68
C TRP A 126 7.49 -2.51 22.87
N VAL A 127 6.62 -1.57 23.22
CA VAL A 127 6.83 -0.71 24.40
C VAL A 127 6.89 -1.52 25.70
N SER A 128 6.14 -2.62 25.77
CA SER A 128 6.15 -3.53 26.93
C SER A 128 7.47 -4.31 27.08
N LEU A 129 8.22 -4.50 25.99
CA LEU A 129 9.54 -5.15 26.03
C LEU A 129 10.63 -4.22 26.57
N SER A 130 10.66 -2.96 26.13
CA SER A 130 11.67 -2.00 26.55
C SER A 130 11.30 -0.56 26.19
N ASN A 131 11.60 0.38 27.11
CA ASN A 131 11.51 1.81 26.83
C ASN A 131 12.55 2.28 25.79
N ALA A 132 13.59 1.49 25.51
CA ALA A 132 14.58 1.82 24.48
C ALA A 132 13.99 1.81 23.05
N LEU A 133 12.83 1.19 22.85
CA LEU A 133 12.14 1.12 21.55
C LEU A 133 11.22 2.32 21.28
N GLN A 134 11.39 3.42 22.01
CA GLN A 134 10.66 4.66 21.81
C GLN A 134 11.40 5.66 20.91
N ASP A 135 12.57 5.26 20.39
CA ASP A 135 13.39 6.06 19.49
C ASP A 135 13.10 5.75 18.01
N PHE A 136 13.93 6.30 17.12
CA PHE A 136 13.82 6.07 15.68
C PHE A 136 13.94 4.59 15.30
N ALA A 137 14.83 3.84 15.97
CA ALA A 137 15.03 2.43 15.66
C ALA A 137 13.81 1.59 16.06
N GLY A 138 13.19 1.93 17.19
CA GLY A 138 11.89 1.38 17.57
C GLY A 138 10.81 1.68 16.53
N ALA A 139 10.68 2.94 16.11
CA ALA A 139 9.71 3.34 15.09
C ALA A 139 9.92 2.70 13.71
N LEU A 140 11.15 2.31 13.38
CA LEU A 140 11.48 1.59 12.13
C LEU A 140 11.12 0.10 12.19
N LEU A 141 11.10 -0.48 13.38
CA LEU A 141 10.88 -1.90 13.61
C LEU A 141 9.39 -2.26 13.65
N VAL A 142 8.57 -1.37 14.24
CA VAL A 142 7.11 -1.54 14.38
C VAL A 142 6.39 -1.36 13.05
#